data_AF-A0A7J4NRP7-F1
#
_entry.id   AF-A0A7J4NRP7-F1
#
_cell.length_a   1.000
_cell.length_b   1.000
_cell.length_c   1.000
_cell.angle_alpha   90.00
_cell.angle_beta   90.00
_cell.angle_gamma   90.00
#
_symmetry.space_group_name_H-M   'P 1'
#
loop_
_entity.id
_entity.type
_entity.pdbx_description
1 polymer ?
#
loop_
_entity_poly.entity_id
_entity_poly.type
_entity_poly.pdbx_seq_one_letter_code
_entity_poly.pdbx_strand_id
1 'polypeptide(L)'
;MVANEGEGSRFNLVIAIALAATLLLVLMLPMAFAAGKDTAYSAYDQSQGAGQITDVRATLGNGEVGDITGLGYTMGNTISTPMLVNDWQNPHRTLLMVIAPEKPIGETEAQAIFEFVTEEGGKVIVASDNKNANVLAGKFGLTYYNDPLFDNDQVYEVVNEDGDIERHPTNVWGLHSFNKDISEMQEGELSTGCSETALATRTIDSCRMPVMYRGPSGIQVGGLESDDPESNEYIERDVNVLAYASPGAFIDILGDGSEGNVENDAPGDIALSVRIDYPGITTMDKLRGTGSSNEYGELSVTGSIVFFADDEVFANQYWTLERAQEAGLDANCAGATCWQRDISGGTWSGNYEYVHTLIWDMMEFDNGDLAQSVATGRGNFHIVFDESRHVTGVASQPFIETISTIVLLTSDNFLKWLIILNLGLLLLVSIMVVPEKANWRHVFDLTRFRERPTKVNSSDYRQRVQKALFAKVRVFYDLTR
;
A
#
# COMPACT_ATOMS: atom_id res chain seq x y z
N MET A 1 51.28 16.31 39.77
CA MET A 1 50.16 16.41 38.82
C MET A 1 49.67 15.00 38.54
N VAL A 2 48.69 14.55 39.32
CA VAL A 2 47.98 13.29 39.09
C VAL A 2 46.50 13.69 39.09
N ALA A 3 45.97 13.92 37.91
CA ALA A 3 44.54 14.13 37.69
C ALA A 3 44.22 13.71 36.25
N ASN A 4 43.09 13.02 36.09
CA ASN A 4 42.34 12.82 34.85
C ASN A 4 42.56 11.57 33.97
N GLU A 5 42.86 10.39 34.52
CA GLU A 5 42.56 9.12 33.81
C GLU A 5 41.25 8.45 34.29
N GLY A 6 40.80 8.72 35.52
CA GLY A 6 39.61 8.07 36.10
C GLY A 6 38.26 8.70 35.71
N GLU A 7 38.21 10.00 35.44
CA GLU A 7 36.97 10.72 35.10
C GLU A 7 36.50 10.45 33.66
N GLY A 8 37.41 10.38 32.69
CA GLY A 8 37.07 10.07 31.30
C GLY A 8 36.52 8.65 31.12
N SER A 9 37.02 7.68 31.89
CA SER A 9 36.53 6.29 31.90
C SER A 9 35.11 6.18 32.46
N ARG A 10 34.81 6.87 33.58
CA ARG A 10 33.47 6.88 34.16
C ARG A 10 32.46 7.63 33.31
N PHE A 11 32.86 8.75 32.69
CA PHE A 11 32.01 9.50 31.77
C PHE A 11 31.65 8.68 30.52
N ASN A 12 32.63 8.04 29.90
CA ASN A 12 32.41 7.16 28.74
C ASN A 12 31.55 5.93 29.10
N LEU A 13 31.72 5.37 30.30
CA LEU A 13 30.88 4.27 30.80
C LEU A 13 29.42 4.72 31.00
N VAL A 14 29.20 5.90 31.59
CA VAL A 14 27.85 6.46 31.79
C VAL A 14 27.19 6.76 30.46
N ILE A 15 27.92 7.32 29.49
CA ILE A 15 27.42 7.53 28.14
C ILE A 15 27.10 6.20 27.46
N ALA A 16 27.98 5.20 27.56
CA ALA A 16 27.74 3.89 26.95
C ALA A 16 26.52 3.18 27.55
N ILE A 17 26.33 3.26 28.88
CA ILE A 17 25.14 2.73 29.55
C ILE A 17 23.89 3.51 29.16
N ALA A 18 23.95 4.84 29.12
CA ALA A 18 22.83 5.67 28.70
C ALA A 18 22.43 5.37 27.26
N LEU A 19 23.41 5.22 26.35
CA LEU A 19 23.19 4.96 24.94
C LEU A 19 22.70 3.52 24.70
N ALA A 20 23.22 2.54 25.43
CA ALA A 20 22.69 1.18 25.39
C ALA A 20 21.27 1.10 25.98
N ALA A 21 20.99 1.83 27.05
CA ALA A 21 19.66 1.89 27.66
C ALA A 21 18.65 2.60 26.76
N THR A 22 19.03 3.71 26.10
CA THR A 22 18.15 4.39 25.14
C THR A 22 17.91 3.52 23.92
N LEU A 23 18.94 2.85 23.38
CA LEU A 23 18.78 1.95 22.23
C LEU A 23 17.86 0.77 22.57
N LEU A 24 17.99 0.22 23.78
CA LEU A 24 17.15 -0.88 24.26
C LEU A 24 15.71 -0.42 24.55
N LEU A 25 15.52 0.79 25.09
CA LEU A 25 14.19 1.40 25.23
C LEU A 25 13.54 1.67 23.87
N VAL A 26 14.28 2.22 22.90
CA VAL A 26 13.79 2.48 21.54
C VAL A 26 13.39 1.18 20.83
N LEU A 27 14.06 0.06 21.09
CA LEU A 27 13.72 -1.24 20.53
C LEU A 27 12.56 -1.92 21.26
N MET A 28 12.51 -1.87 22.59
CA MET A 28 11.52 -2.60 23.39
C MET A 28 10.19 -1.88 23.57
N LEU A 29 10.19 -0.55 23.65
CA LEU A 29 8.96 0.23 23.85
C LEU A 29 7.94 0.00 22.72
N PRO A 30 8.29 0.03 21.43
CA PRO A 30 7.33 -0.22 20.36
C PRO A 30 6.66 -1.59 20.50
N MET A 31 7.42 -2.64 20.83
CA MET A 31 6.89 -4.00 21.02
C MET A 31 5.93 -4.08 22.22
N ALA A 32 6.26 -3.44 23.34
CA ALA A 32 5.40 -3.42 24.52
C ALA A 32 4.11 -2.60 24.31
N PHE A 33 4.15 -1.57 23.46
CA PHE A 33 2.99 -0.73 23.16
C PHE A 33 2.10 -1.24 22.03
N ALA A 34 2.64 -2.08 21.15
CA ALA A 34 1.87 -2.80 20.15
C ALA A 34 1.18 -4.06 20.73
N ALA A 35 1.65 -4.57 21.88
CA ALA A 35 1.09 -5.75 22.51
C ALA A 35 -0.34 -5.50 23.03
N GLY A 36 -1.32 -6.25 22.50
CA GLY A 36 -2.70 -6.30 23.01
C GLY A 36 -3.71 -5.35 22.35
N LYS A 37 -3.39 -4.80 21.18
CA LYS A 37 -4.38 -4.13 20.32
C LYS A 37 -4.64 -4.98 19.07
N ASP A 38 -5.91 -5.26 18.82
CA ASP A 38 -6.36 -5.90 17.59
C ASP A 38 -6.38 -4.83 16.49
N THR A 39 -5.62 -5.05 15.42
CA THR A 39 -5.70 -4.26 14.18
C THR A 39 -6.84 -4.81 13.35
N ALA A 40 -7.83 -4.01 12.95
CA ALA A 40 -8.85 -4.44 12.00
C ALA A 40 -8.39 -4.14 10.56
N TYR A 41 -8.94 -4.87 9.58
CA TYR A 41 -8.70 -4.65 8.15
C TYR A 41 -7.23 -4.68 7.69
N SER A 42 -6.34 -5.38 8.40
CA SER A 42 -4.95 -5.54 7.99
C SER A 42 -4.78 -6.76 7.07
N ALA A 43 -3.99 -6.61 6.02
CA ALA A 43 -3.62 -7.71 5.12
C ALA A 43 -2.50 -8.61 5.72
N TYR A 44 -1.88 -8.17 6.81
CA TYR A 44 -0.70 -8.80 7.39
C TYR A 44 -0.90 -9.28 8.82
N ASP A 45 -2.07 -9.04 9.40
CA ASP A 45 -2.40 -9.64 10.69
C ASP A 45 -2.48 -11.16 10.59
N GLN A 46 -2.02 -11.84 11.64
CA GLN A 46 -2.09 -13.30 11.77
C GLN A 46 -3.40 -13.74 12.42
N SER A 47 -4.16 -12.82 13.02
CA SER A 47 -5.54 -13.11 13.40
C SER A 47 -6.38 -13.25 12.12
N GLN A 48 -6.96 -14.41 11.86
CA GLN A 48 -7.90 -14.59 10.73
C GLN A 48 -9.29 -14.11 11.12
N GLY A 49 -9.40 -12.85 11.56
CA GLY A 49 -10.68 -12.25 11.88
C GLY A 49 -11.57 -12.11 10.63
N ALA A 50 -12.89 -12.17 10.83
CA ALA A 50 -13.89 -11.98 9.77
C ALA A 50 -13.78 -10.61 9.07
N GLY A 51 -13.39 -9.57 9.82
CA GLY A 51 -13.13 -8.22 9.31
C GLY A 51 -11.70 -7.97 8.81
N GLN A 52 -10.83 -8.98 8.73
CA GLN A 52 -9.48 -8.77 8.15
C GLN A 52 -9.53 -8.84 6.63
N ILE A 53 -8.47 -8.41 5.95
CA ILE A 53 -8.34 -8.50 4.48
C ILE A 53 -7.24 -9.49 4.06
N THR A 54 -6.94 -10.46 4.93
CA THR A 54 -5.90 -11.47 4.70
C THR A 54 -6.22 -12.39 3.53
N ASP A 55 -7.51 -12.69 3.30
CA ASP A 55 -7.96 -13.50 2.16
C ASP A 55 -7.78 -12.74 0.83
N VAL A 56 -7.96 -11.41 0.83
CA VAL A 56 -7.66 -10.55 -0.34
C VAL A 56 -6.21 -10.71 -0.74
N ARG A 57 -5.29 -10.55 0.21
CA ARG A 57 -3.86 -10.71 -0.05
C ARG A 57 -3.51 -12.12 -0.54
N ALA A 58 -4.11 -13.14 0.05
CA ALA A 58 -3.85 -14.53 -0.31
C ALA A 58 -4.30 -14.84 -1.75
N THR A 59 -5.54 -14.47 -2.09
CA THR A 59 -6.15 -14.73 -3.40
C THR A 59 -5.58 -13.86 -4.54
N LEU A 60 -5.14 -12.63 -4.27
CA LEU A 60 -4.42 -11.83 -5.27
C LEU A 60 -2.96 -12.31 -5.43
N GLY A 61 -2.32 -12.73 -4.34
CA GLY A 61 -0.97 -13.26 -4.33
C GLY A 61 -0.87 -14.71 -4.82
N ASN A 62 0.02 -15.49 -4.19
CA ASN A 62 0.21 -16.91 -4.48
C ASN A 62 -0.39 -17.82 -3.38
N GLY A 63 -1.33 -17.29 -2.58
CA GLY A 63 -1.98 -18.03 -1.50
C GLY A 63 -3.16 -18.86 -2.02
N GLU A 64 -3.84 -19.54 -1.11
CA GLU A 64 -5.05 -20.32 -1.38
C GLU A 64 -6.07 -20.00 -0.28
N VAL A 65 -7.32 -19.76 -0.67
CA VAL A 65 -8.45 -19.52 0.24
C VAL A 65 -9.64 -20.32 -0.28
N GLY A 66 -10.09 -21.32 0.49
CA GLY A 66 -11.08 -22.28 0.03
C GLY A 66 -10.62 -22.97 -1.27
N ASP A 67 -11.48 -22.96 -2.28
CA ASP A 67 -11.20 -23.51 -3.61
C ASP A 67 -10.50 -22.51 -4.57
N ILE A 68 -10.19 -21.29 -4.11
CA ILE A 68 -9.59 -20.24 -4.93
C ILE A 68 -8.07 -20.28 -4.80
N THR A 69 -7.40 -20.54 -5.92
CA THR A 69 -5.93 -20.42 -6.04
C THR A 69 -5.54 -18.99 -6.38
N GLY A 70 -4.48 -18.50 -5.74
CA GLY A 70 -3.97 -17.15 -5.91
C GLY A 70 -3.61 -16.80 -7.36
N LEU A 71 -3.85 -15.54 -7.74
CA LEU A 71 -3.65 -15.05 -9.10
C LEU A 71 -2.17 -14.88 -9.48
N GLY A 72 -1.29 -14.76 -8.49
CA GLY A 72 0.16 -14.68 -8.65
C GLY A 72 0.74 -13.27 -8.80
N TYR A 73 0.03 -12.24 -8.33
CA TYR A 73 0.57 -10.88 -8.23
C TYR A 73 1.70 -10.81 -7.19
N THR A 74 2.63 -9.86 -7.38
CA THR A 74 3.67 -9.60 -6.38
C THR A 74 3.12 -8.68 -5.29
N MET A 75 2.87 -9.25 -4.12
CA MET A 75 2.30 -8.52 -2.99
C MET A 75 3.37 -7.78 -2.18
N GLY A 76 3.08 -6.56 -1.78
CA GLY A 76 3.90 -5.74 -0.87
C GLY A 76 3.04 -5.00 0.15
N ASN A 77 3.69 -4.41 1.15
CA ASN A 77 3.09 -3.47 2.07
C ASN A 77 3.89 -2.18 2.12
N THR A 78 3.21 -1.08 2.42
CA THR A 78 3.85 0.18 2.77
C THR A 78 3.45 0.60 4.18
N ILE A 79 4.43 1.13 4.93
CA ILE A 79 4.24 1.71 6.27
C ILE A 79 4.38 3.25 6.18
N SER A 80 4.64 3.78 4.98
CA SER A 80 4.74 5.22 4.70
C SER A 80 4.33 5.48 3.24
N THR A 81 3.09 5.89 3.05
CA THR A 81 2.50 6.25 1.76
C THR A 81 3.34 7.23 0.93
N PRO A 82 3.77 8.40 1.46
CA PRO A 82 4.41 9.41 0.61
C PRO A 82 5.87 9.09 0.24
N MET A 83 6.53 8.15 0.91
CA MET A 83 7.93 7.82 0.63
C MET A 83 8.11 6.91 -0.58
N LEU A 84 7.14 6.02 -0.80
CA LEU A 84 7.35 4.84 -1.62
C LEU A 84 6.72 4.94 -2.99
N VAL A 85 5.69 5.77 -3.13
CA VAL A 85 5.00 5.92 -4.41
C VAL A 85 5.95 6.48 -5.48
N ASN A 86 6.72 7.52 -5.15
CA ASN A 86 7.71 8.14 -6.05
C ASN A 86 8.98 7.29 -6.28
N ASP A 87 9.21 6.24 -5.49
CA ASP A 87 10.41 5.38 -5.57
C ASP A 87 10.11 4.02 -6.26
N TRP A 88 8.88 3.80 -6.73
CA TRP A 88 8.53 2.58 -7.45
C TRP A 88 9.12 2.56 -8.84
N GLN A 89 9.79 1.46 -9.20
CA GLN A 89 10.50 1.35 -10.48
C GLN A 89 9.56 1.35 -11.69
N ASN A 90 8.32 0.86 -11.53
CA ASN A 90 7.32 0.78 -12.59
C ASN A 90 5.93 1.14 -11.99
N PRO A 91 5.65 2.43 -11.78
CA PRO A 91 4.43 2.89 -11.13
C PRO A 91 3.17 2.48 -11.90
N HIS A 92 3.19 2.53 -13.23
CA HIS A 92 2.10 2.10 -14.11
C HIS A 92 1.72 0.62 -14.02
N ARG A 93 2.58 -0.22 -13.43
CA ARG A 93 2.33 -1.65 -13.16
C ARG A 93 2.06 -1.94 -11.69
N THR A 94 1.81 -0.90 -10.90
CA THR A 94 1.61 -1.01 -9.46
C THR A 94 0.23 -0.52 -9.07
N LEU A 95 -0.45 -1.32 -8.25
CA LEU A 95 -1.72 -1.00 -7.61
C LEU A 95 -1.48 -0.72 -6.13
N LEU A 96 -1.88 0.45 -5.65
CA LEU A 96 -1.94 0.79 -4.24
C LEU A 96 -3.36 0.54 -3.70
N MET A 97 -3.48 -0.18 -2.59
CA MET A 97 -4.76 -0.37 -1.89
C MET A 97 -4.74 0.35 -0.54
N VAL A 98 -5.66 1.29 -0.36
CA VAL A 98 -5.88 2.04 0.89
C VAL A 98 -7.25 1.66 1.43
N ILE A 99 -7.28 0.77 2.41
CA ILE A 99 -8.51 0.20 2.96
C ILE A 99 -8.66 0.63 4.42
N ALA A 100 -9.86 1.03 4.82
CA ALA A 100 -10.21 1.43 6.18
C ALA A 100 -9.19 2.38 6.84
N PRO A 101 -8.88 3.56 6.24
CA PRO A 101 -7.90 4.47 6.81
C PRO A 101 -8.38 4.98 8.18
N GLU A 102 -7.78 4.48 9.27
CA GLU A 102 -8.14 4.88 10.65
C GLU A 102 -7.66 6.31 11.02
N LYS A 103 -6.88 6.93 10.14
CA LYS A 103 -6.42 8.32 10.27
C LYS A 103 -6.64 9.07 8.96
N PRO A 104 -6.90 10.39 9.03
CA PRO A 104 -6.97 11.23 7.84
C PRO A 104 -5.70 11.11 6.98
N ILE A 105 -5.90 11.09 5.67
CA ILE A 105 -4.81 11.22 4.69
C ILE A 105 -4.38 12.69 4.66
N GLY A 106 -3.10 12.95 4.89
CA GLY A 106 -2.58 14.32 4.88
C GLY A 106 -2.51 14.90 3.47
N GLU A 107 -2.54 16.22 3.35
CA GLU A 107 -2.49 16.93 2.05
C GLU A 107 -1.29 16.51 1.18
N THR A 108 -0.11 16.36 1.79
CA THR A 108 1.11 15.94 1.06
C THR A 108 1.03 14.50 0.56
N GLU A 109 0.31 13.64 1.27
CA GLU A 109 0.16 12.22 0.91
C GLU A 109 -0.92 12.07 -0.16
N ALA A 110 -2.01 12.80 -0.03
CA ALA A 110 -3.04 12.92 -1.05
C ALA A 110 -2.46 13.46 -2.37
N GLN A 111 -1.57 14.45 -2.29
CA GLN A 111 -0.87 14.98 -3.47
C GLN A 111 0.04 13.93 -4.13
N ALA A 112 0.82 13.18 -3.35
CA ALA A 112 1.67 12.12 -3.91
C ALA A 112 0.86 11.00 -4.59
N ILE A 113 -0.29 10.61 -4.01
CA ILE A 113 -1.20 9.64 -4.64
C ILE A 113 -1.85 10.23 -5.90
N PHE A 114 -2.17 11.53 -5.90
CA PHE A 114 -2.70 12.21 -7.08
C PHE A 114 -1.70 12.24 -8.23
N GLU A 115 -0.44 12.59 -7.97
CA GLU A 115 0.65 12.58 -8.97
C GLU A 115 0.93 11.16 -9.47
N PHE A 116 0.90 10.17 -8.58
CA PHE A 116 1.05 8.76 -8.97
C PHE A 116 0.02 8.28 -9.98
N VAL A 117 -1.23 8.67 -9.80
CA VAL A 117 -2.31 8.31 -10.73
C VAL A 117 -2.18 9.15 -12.00
N THR A 118 -2.08 10.48 -11.88
CA THR A 118 -2.22 11.41 -13.01
C THR A 118 -0.96 11.61 -13.85
N GLU A 119 0.23 11.44 -13.26
CA GLU A 119 1.53 11.63 -13.94
C GLU A 119 2.28 10.32 -14.18
N GLU A 120 2.15 9.34 -13.28
CA GLU A 120 2.93 8.09 -13.36
C GLU A 120 2.12 6.89 -13.88
N GLY A 121 0.81 7.04 -14.09
CA GLY A 121 -0.08 5.99 -14.59
C GLY A 121 -0.38 4.88 -13.57
N GLY A 122 -0.10 5.14 -12.30
CA GLY A 122 -0.37 4.26 -11.18
C GLY A 122 -1.85 3.94 -10.99
N LYS A 123 -2.13 2.82 -10.32
CA LYS A 123 -3.48 2.36 -10.02
C LYS A 123 -3.75 2.43 -8.53
N VAL A 124 -4.92 2.88 -8.12
CA VAL A 124 -5.27 3.01 -6.69
C VAL A 124 -6.68 2.50 -6.42
N ILE A 125 -6.87 1.76 -5.34
CA ILE A 125 -8.18 1.44 -4.78
C ILE A 125 -8.25 2.03 -3.38
N VAL A 126 -9.29 2.81 -3.11
CA VAL A 126 -9.58 3.41 -1.81
C VAL A 126 -10.93 2.88 -1.33
N ALA A 127 -10.97 2.31 -0.14
CA ALA A 127 -12.21 1.87 0.48
C ALA A 127 -12.31 2.46 1.88
N SER A 128 -13.37 3.21 2.13
CA SER A 128 -13.59 3.87 3.42
C SER A 128 -15.07 4.16 3.63
N ASP A 129 -15.50 4.00 4.87
CA ASP A 129 -16.82 4.38 5.36
C ASP A 129 -16.88 5.82 5.94
N ASN A 130 -15.80 6.61 5.88
CA ASN A 130 -15.70 7.84 6.66
C ASN A 130 -14.88 8.97 5.98
N LYS A 131 -14.81 10.13 6.65
CA LYS A 131 -14.13 11.33 6.13
C LYS A 131 -12.61 11.27 6.09
N ASN A 132 -11.96 10.24 6.64
CA ASN A 132 -10.50 10.16 6.66
C ASN A 132 -9.91 10.11 5.24
N ALA A 133 -10.67 9.60 4.28
CA ALA A 133 -10.31 9.59 2.87
C ALA A 133 -10.65 10.89 2.11
N ASN A 134 -11.37 11.86 2.71
CA ASN A 134 -11.91 13.03 1.97
C ASN A 134 -10.85 13.97 1.41
N VAL A 135 -9.68 14.10 2.05
CA VAL A 135 -8.58 14.91 1.51
C VAL A 135 -8.11 14.34 0.16
N LEU A 136 -7.96 13.01 0.10
CA LEU A 136 -7.62 12.31 -1.14
C LEU A 136 -8.79 12.35 -2.13
N ALA A 137 -10.00 11.98 -1.71
CA ALA A 137 -11.19 11.97 -2.56
C ALA A 137 -11.46 13.35 -3.20
N GLY A 138 -11.27 14.43 -2.43
CA GLY A 138 -11.47 15.80 -2.88
C GLY A 138 -10.53 16.22 -4.01
N LYS A 139 -9.30 15.67 -4.09
CA LYS A 139 -8.39 15.88 -5.23
C LYS A 139 -8.98 15.36 -6.54
N PHE A 140 -9.86 14.37 -6.44
CA PHE A 140 -10.57 13.75 -7.54
C PHE A 140 -12.04 14.18 -7.60
N GLY A 141 -12.43 15.27 -6.94
CA GLY A 141 -13.80 15.81 -7.00
C GLY A 141 -14.84 14.95 -6.29
N LEU A 142 -14.43 14.07 -5.38
CA LEU A 142 -15.32 13.20 -4.63
C LEU A 142 -15.39 13.61 -3.15
N THR A 143 -16.52 13.35 -2.50
CA THR A 143 -16.69 13.57 -1.06
C THR A 143 -17.43 12.40 -0.44
N TYR A 144 -16.83 11.73 0.54
CA TYR A 144 -17.49 10.76 1.40
C TYR A 144 -18.40 11.46 2.39
N TYR A 145 -19.59 10.89 2.58
CA TYR A 145 -20.44 11.20 3.72
C TYR A 145 -19.80 10.64 5.02
N ASN A 146 -20.32 11.10 6.16
CA ASN A 146 -19.81 10.69 7.47
C ASN A 146 -20.64 9.58 8.12
N ASP A 147 -21.91 9.56 7.74
CA ASP A 147 -22.97 8.91 8.45
C ASP A 147 -23.48 7.79 7.55
N PRO A 148 -24.03 6.70 8.11
CA PRO A 148 -24.38 5.52 7.34
C PRO A 148 -25.53 5.81 6.36
N LEU A 149 -25.42 5.21 5.18
CA LEU A 149 -26.46 5.10 4.18
C LEU A 149 -27.50 4.09 4.64
N PHE A 150 -28.76 4.48 4.57
CA PHE A 150 -29.91 3.62 4.75
C PHE A 150 -30.58 3.42 3.39
N ASP A 151 -30.71 2.17 2.98
CA ASP A 151 -31.42 1.77 1.78
C ASP A 151 -32.45 0.69 2.16
N ASN A 152 -33.72 0.86 1.81
CA ASN A 152 -34.76 -0.13 2.10
C ASN A 152 -35.05 -1.07 0.93
N ASP A 153 -34.64 -0.69 -0.28
CA ASP A 153 -34.93 -1.38 -1.53
C ASP A 153 -33.81 -2.34 -1.95
N GLN A 154 -32.55 -2.03 -1.58
CA GLN A 154 -31.36 -2.82 -1.92
C GLN A 154 -30.73 -3.49 -0.69
N VAL A 155 -31.53 -4.23 0.09
CA VAL A 155 -31.08 -4.86 1.33
C VAL A 155 -30.88 -6.37 1.17
N TYR A 156 -29.78 -6.89 1.72
CA TYR A 156 -29.59 -8.33 1.90
C TYR A 156 -29.88 -8.77 3.34
N GLU A 157 -30.17 -10.06 3.49
CA GLU A 157 -30.55 -10.68 4.74
C GLU A 157 -29.37 -11.49 5.32
N VAL A 158 -29.21 -11.47 6.64
CA VAL A 158 -28.20 -12.23 7.37
C VAL A 158 -28.91 -13.25 8.26
N VAL A 159 -28.50 -14.51 8.20
CA VAL A 159 -29.03 -15.56 9.06
C VAL A 159 -28.15 -15.68 10.31
N ASN A 160 -28.70 -15.32 11.46
CA ASN A 160 -28.00 -15.43 12.74
C ASN A 160 -27.85 -16.90 13.18
N GLU A 161 -26.99 -17.15 14.18
CA GLU A 161 -26.74 -18.51 14.71
C GLU A 161 -28.01 -19.22 15.22
N ASP A 162 -28.99 -18.45 15.70
CA ASP A 162 -30.30 -18.93 16.16
C ASP A 162 -31.26 -19.30 15.01
N GLY A 163 -30.87 -19.04 13.76
CA GLY A 163 -31.68 -19.25 12.55
C GLY A 163 -32.67 -18.11 12.24
N ASP A 164 -32.62 -17.03 13.02
CA ASP A 164 -33.41 -15.82 12.77
C ASP A 164 -32.81 -15.01 11.62
N ILE A 165 -33.67 -14.48 10.77
CA ILE A 165 -33.30 -13.65 9.63
C ILE A 165 -33.25 -12.20 10.08
N GLU A 166 -32.07 -11.59 10.05
CA GLU A 166 -31.85 -10.18 10.31
C GLU A 166 -31.79 -9.40 9.00
N ARG A 167 -32.62 -8.37 8.91
CA ARG A 167 -32.65 -7.45 7.79
C ARG A 167 -32.46 -6.03 8.32
N HIS A 168 -31.31 -5.44 8.02
CA HIS A 168 -30.97 -4.09 8.45
C HIS A 168 -30.79 -3.18 7.23
N PRO A 169 -31.35 -1.96 7.18
CA PRO A 169 -31.26 -1.05 6.02
C PRO A 169 -29.84 -0.59 5.65
N THR A 170 -28.84 -0.89 6.51
CA THR A 170 -27.42 -0.60 6.25
C THR A 170 -26.71 -1.76 5.56
N ASN A 171 -27.31 -2.95 5.51
CA ASN A 171 -26.77 -4.11 4.82
C ASN A 171 -27.19 -4.04 3.35
N VAL A 172 -26.44 -3.27 2.59
CA VAL A 172 -26.81 -2.87 1.23
C VAL A 172 -26.06 -3.71 0.21
N TRP A 173 -26.68 -3.99 -0.93
CA TRP A 173 -25.97 -4.51 -2.10
C TRP A 173 -25.99 -3.48 -3.22
N GLY A 174 -24.91 -3.41 -4.00
CA GLY A 174 -24.81 -2.60 -5.21
C GLY A 174 -24.71 -3.47 -6.46
N LEU A 175 -25.23 -3.01 -7.60
CA LEU A 175 -25.00 -3.62 -8.90
C LEU A 175 -23.93 -2.82 -9.65
N HIS A 176 -22.74 -3.40 -9.76
CA HIS A 176 -21.55 -2.75 -10.27
C HIS A 176 -21.29 -3.03 -11.73
N SER A 177 -20.99 -1.98 -12.50
CA SER A 177 -20.22 -2.08 -13.74
C SER A 177 -18.71 -2.03 -13.44
N PHE A 178 -17.86 -2.22 -14.46
CA PHE A 178 -16.40 -2.24 -14.27
C PHE A 178 -15.69 -0.98 -14.77
N ASN A 179 -16.09 -0.51 -15.95
CA ASN A 179 -15.37 0.52 -16.72
C ASN A 179 -16.32 1.52 -17.42
N LYS A 180 -17.61 1.47 -17.11
CA LYS A 180 -18.63 2.29 -17.76
C LYS A 180 -19.60 2.85 -16.74
N ASP A 181 -19.87 4.15 -16.81
CA ASP A 181 -20.86 4.79 -15.97
C ASP A 181 -22.26 4.16 -16.16
N ILE A 182 -22.95 3.87 -15.04
CA ILE A 182 -24.29 3.29 -15.07
C ILE A 182 -25.29 4.15 -15.84
N SER A 183 -25.18 5.48 -15.74
CA SER A 183 -26.08 6.41 -16.42
C SER A 183 -25.94 6.36 -17.95
N GLU A 184 -24.81 5.87 -18.46
CA GLU A 184 -24.52 5.71 -19.88
C GLU A 184 -24.78 4.28 -20.42
N MET A 185 -25.12 3.33 -19.54
CA MET A 185 -25.46 1.97 -19.93
C MET A 185 -26.81 1.90 -20.63
N GLN A 186 -26.92 1.05 -21.65
CA GLN A 186 -28.20 0.81 -22.32
C GLN A 186 -29.11 -0.05 -21.43
N GLU A 187 -30.43 0.07 -21.59
CA GLU A 187 -31.42 -0.65 -20.78
C GLU A 187 -31.20 -2.18 -20.76
N GLY A 188 -30.76 -2.76 -21.89
CA GLY A 188 -30.39 -4.17 -21.98
C GLY A 188 -29.16 -4.53 -21.14
N GLU A 189 -28.14 -3.67 -21.13
CA GLU A 189 -26.91 -3.85 -20.35
C GLU A 189 -27.17 -3.72 -18.86
N LEU A 190 -28.04 -2.78 -18.47
CA LEU A 190 -28.50 -2.66 -17.09
C LEU A 190 -29.12 -3.97 -16.62
N SER A 191 -30.03 -4.58 -17.38
CA SER A 191 -30.66 -5.85 -16.99
C SER A 191 -29.80 -7.11 -17.14
N THR A 192 -28.50 -7.00 -17.46
CA THR A 192 -27.64 -8.15 -17.76
C THR A 192 -26.60 -8.37 -16.66
N GLY A 193 -26.65 -9.55 -16.02
CA GLY A 193 -25.62 -10.00 -15.10
C GLY A 193 -24.44 -10.64 -15.82
N CYS A 194 -23.22 -10.49 -15.29
CA CYS A 194 -22.05 -11.11 -15.90
C CYS A 194 -22.12 -12.63 -15.86
N SER A 195 -21.84 -13.27 -17.00
CA SER A 195 -21.72 -14.73 -17.10
C SER A 195 -20.28 -15.17 -16.85
N GLU A 196 -20.08 -16.40 -16.34
CA GLU A 196 -18.74 -16.97 -16.17
C GLU A 196 -17.91 -16.94 -17.46
N THR A 197 -18.56 -17.12 -18.62
CA THR A 197 -17.87 -17.01 -19.92
C THR A 197 -17.41 -15.58 -20.19
N ALA A 198 -18.26 -14.58 -19.90
CA ALA A 198 -17.91 -13.18 -20.09
C ALA A 198 -16.74 -12.75 -19.18
N LEU A 199 -16.70 -13.24 -17.94
CA LEU A 199 -15.59 -13.02 -17.01
C LEU A 199 -14.30 -13.71 -17.50
N ALA A 200 -14.41 -14.95 -17.98
CA ALA A 200 -13.28 -15.68 -18.53
C ALA A 200 -12.72 -15.08 -19.84
N THR A 201 -13.59 -14.57 -20.71
CA THR A 201 -13.21 -13.91 -21.97
C THR A 201 -13.00 -12.41 -21.84
N ARG A 202 -13.24 -11.86 -20.64
CA ARG A 202 -12.99 -10.46 -20.27
C ARG A 202 -13.79 -9.45 -21.09
N THR A 203 -15.03 -9.82 -21.41
CA THR A 203 -15.98 -8.96 -22.10
C THR A 203 -16.97 -8.42 -21.06
N ILE A 204 -16.57 -7.37 -20.35
CA ILE A 204 -17.23 -6.92 -19.12
C ILE A 204 -17.98 -5.58 -19.25
N ASP A 205 -17.87 -4.91 -20.40
CA ASP A 205 -18.44 -3.57 -20.65
C ASP A 205 -19.98 -3.50 -20.59
N SER A 206 -20.64 -4.63 -20.86
CA SER A 206 -22.10 -4.71 -21.02
C SER A 206 -22.78 -5.61 -19.97
N CYS A 207 -22.15 -5.81 -18.81
CA CYS A 207 -22.72 -6.61 -17.75
C CYS A 207 -22.44 -6.02 -16.36
N ARG A 208 -23.24 -6.41 -15.38
CA ARG A 208 -23.11 -5.97 -13.98
C ARG A 208 -22.97 -7.13 -13.02
N MET A 209 -22.37 -6.85 -11.85
CA MET A 209 -22.22 -7.83 -10.77
C MET A 209 -22.70 -7.28 -9.42
N PRO A 210 -23.38 -8.11 -8.61
CA PRO A 210 -23.71 -7.73 -7.25
C PRO A 210 -22.46 -7.67 -6.37
N VAL A 211 -22.38 -6.68 -5.50
CA VAL A 211 -21.36 -6.52 -4.45
C VAL A 211 -22.06 -6.17 -3.14
N MET A 212 -21.63 -6.79 -2.04
CA MET A 212 -22.23 -6.57 -0.72
C MET A 212 -21.44 -5.52 0.08
N TYR A 213 -22.19 -4.69 0.81
CA TYR A 213 -21.73 -3.58 1.64
C TYR A 213 -22.35 -3.67 3.03
N ARG A 214 -21.61 -3.30 4.08
CA ARG A 214 -22.13 -3.23 5.45
C ARG A 214 -21.92 -1.84 6.04
N GLY A 215 -22.98 -1.05 6.04
CA GLY A 215 -22.96 0.32 6.53
C GLY A 215 -22.14 1.27 5.67
N PRO A 216 -22.31 1.28 4.33
CA PRO A 216 -21.63 2.26 3.49
C PRO A 216 -22.03 3.67 3.90
N SER A 217 -21.13 4.65 3.80
CA SER A 217 -21.51 6.07 3.98
C SER A 217 -22.01 6.71 2.71
N GLY A 218 -21.57 6.22 1.54
CA GLY A 218 -21.88 6.78 0.24
C GLY A 218 -20.90 7.86 -0.20
N ILE A 219 -20.88 8.12 -1.51
CA ILE A 219 -19.97 9.07 -2.14
C ILE A 219 -20.79 10.07 -2.96
N GLN A 220 -20.50 11.35 -2.76
CA GLN A 220 -20.97 12.42 -3.62
C GLN A 220 -19.94 12.72 -4.70
N VAL A 221 -20.37 12.75 -5.95
CA VAL A 221 -19.55 13.11 -7.10
C VAL A 221 -19.75 14.58 -7.43
N GLY A 222 -18.66 15.35 -7.43
CA GLY A 222 -18.63 16.77 -7.77
C GLY A 222 -17.74 17.06 -8.97
N GLY A 223 -17.93 18.23 -9.57
CA GLY A 223 -17.05 18.74 -10.62
C GLY A 223 -15.81 19.43 -10.05
N LEU A 224 -14.70 19.37 -10.77
CA LEU A 224 -13.47 20.12 -10.49
C LEU A 224 -13.29 21.25 -11.50
N GLU A 225 -12.55 22.28 -11.12
CA GLU A 225 -12.13 23.35 -12.05
C GLU A 225 -11.21 22.81 -13.16
N SER A 226 -10.46 21.73 -12.87
CA SER A 226 -9.63 21.00 -13.83
C SER A 226 -10.43 20.23 -14.89
N ASP A 227 -11.75 20.13 -14.75
CA ASP A 227 -12.60 19.44 -15.72
C ASP A 227 -12.96 20.33 -16.91
N ASP A 228 -12.78 21.65 -16.78
CA ASP A 228 -13.08 22.62 -17.82
C ASP A 228 -11.95 22.66 -18.87
N PRO A 229 -12.19 22.27 -20.15
CA PRO A 229 -11.19 22.34 -21.20
C PRO A 229 -10.67 23.75 -21.49
N GLU A 230 -11.37 24.79 -21.04
CA GLU A 230 -10.93 26.19 -21.15
C GLU A 230 -10.04 26.63 -19.97
N SER A 231 -9.93 25.82 -18.91
CA SER A 231 -9.06 26.09 -17.76
C SER A 231 -7.59 25.87 -18.11
N ASN A 232 -6.70 26.66 -17.50
CA ASN A 232 -5.26 26.43 -17.59
C ASN A 232 -4.79 25.20 -16.80
N GLU A 233 -5.66 24.67 -15.93
CA GLU A 233 -5.42 23.50 -15.09
C GLU A 233 -6.18 22.26 -15.62
N TYR A 234 -6.59 22.29 -16.89
CA TYR A 234 -7.33 21.18 -17.49
C TYR A 234 -6.54 19.87 -17.47
N ILE A 235 -7.17 18.84 -16.92
CA ILE A 235 -6.67 17.46 -16.95
C ILE A 235 -7.81 16.58 -17.47
N GLU A 236 -7.58 15.93 -18.60
CA GLU A 236 -8.55 14.98 -19.14
C GLU A 236 -8.70 13.80 -18.17
N ARG A 237 -9.93 13.58 -17.72
CA ARG A 237 -10.30 12.44 -16.89
C ARG A 237 -11.68 11.93 -17.28
N ASP A 238 -11.86 10.63 -17.14
CA ASP A 238 -13.15 9.97 -17.30
C ASP A 238 -13.68 9.56 -15.92
N VAL A 239 -14.89 10.01 -15.57
CA VAL A 239 -15.49 9.77 -14.24
C VAL A 239 -16.67 8.83 -14.44
N ASN A 240 -16.51 7.59 -13.99
CA ASN A 240 -17.49 6.52 -14.13
C ASN A 240 -18.04 6.13 -12.75
N VAL A 241 -19.31 6.42 -12.48
CA VAL A 241 -20.01 5.88 -11.32
C VAL A 241 -20.39 4.43 -11.61
N LEU A 242 -19.69 3.52 -10.94
CA LEU A 242 -19.82 2.08 -11.19
C LEU A 242 -21.05 1.48 -10.50
N ALA A 243 -21.54 2.10 -9.43
CA ALA A 243 -22.73 1.68 -8.70
C ALA A 243 -23.39 2.86 -7.98
N TYR A 244 -24.71 2.90 -8.03
CA TYR A 244 -25.55 3.80 -7.23
C TYR A 244 -26.31 3.02 -6.18
N ALA A 245 -26.59 3.68 -5.05
CA ALA A 245 -27.64 3.25 -4.13
C ALA A 245 -29.02 3.38 -4.79
N SER A 246 -30.07 2.85 -4.16
CA SER A 246 -31.42 3.06 -4.67
C SER A 246 -31.80 4.55 -4.64
N PRO A 247 -32.71 4.99 -5.53
CA PRO A 247 -33.20 6.37 -5.53
C PRO A 247 -33.91 6.80 -4.23
N GLY A 248 -34.35 5.84 -3.40
CA GLY A 248 -34.96 6.09 -2.10
C GLY A 248 -33.97 6.04 -0.92
N ALA A 249 -32.69 5.80 -1.19
CA ALA A 249 -31.68 5.76 -0.15
C ALA A 249 -31.36 7.16 0.40
N PHE A 250 -31.01 7.22 1.68
CA PHE A 250 -30.70 8.46 2.38
C PHE A 250 -29.56 8.29 3.39
N ILE A 251 -28.91 9.39 3.73
CA ILE A 251 -27.85 9.44 4.74
C ILE A 251 -28.47 9.77 6.10
N ASP A 252 -28.32 8.89 7.09
CA ASP A 252 -28.88 9.07 8.43
C ASP A 252 -28.00 9.97 9.32
N ILE A 253 -27.99 11.27 9.03
CA ILE A 253 -27.19 12.27 9.75
C ILE A 253 -27.67 12.43 11.20
N LEU A 254 -28.96 12.28 11.45
CA LEU A 254 -29.55 12.41 12.78
C LEU A 254 -29.45 11.16 13.65
N GLY A 255 -29.19 10.00 13.05
CA GLY A 255 -29.15 8.71 13.74
C GLY A 255 -30.52 8.22 14.18
N ASP A 256 -31.60 8.66 13.52
CA ASP A 256 -32.98 8.28 13.84
C ASP A 256 -33.54 7.18 12.93
N GLY A 257 -32.76 6.75 11.91
CA GLY A 257 -33.10 5.71 10.95
C GLY A 257 -34.37 5.99 10.15
N SER A 258 -34.83 7.25 10.11
CA SER A 258 -36.14 7.61 9.58
C SER A 258 -36.03 8.45 8.29
N GLU A 259 -36.70 7.98 7.24
CA GLU A 259 -36.83 8.68 5.98
C GLU A 259 -37.71 9.95 6.15
N GLY A 260 -37.32 11.06 5.51
CA GLY A 260 -38.17 12.26 5.41
C GLY A 260 -37.90 13.37 6.43
N ASN A 261 -36.84 13.26 7.23
CA ASN A 261 -36.32 14.39 7.99
C ASN A 261 -35.53 15.32 7.06
N VAL A 262 -35.66 16.65 7.23
CA VAL A 262 -34.99 17.64 6.35
C VAL A 262 -33.47 17.58 6.48
N GLU A 263 -32.95 17.09 7.61
CA GLU A 263 -31.52 16.93 7.86
C GLU A 263 -30.95 15.60 7.34
N ASN A 264 -31.79 14.58 7.12
CA ASN A 264 -31.34 13.33 6.49
C ASN A 264 -31.32 13.55 4.97
N ASP A 265 -30.11 13.63 4.41
CA ASP A 265 -29.92 13.97 2.99
C ASP A 265 -30.32 12.78 2.11
N ALA A 266 -31.21 13.04 1.15
CA ALA A 266 -31.68 12.06 0.17
C ALA A 266 -31.51 12.64 -1.24
N PRO A 267 -30.26 12.81 -1.71
CA PRO A 267 -29.98 13.48 -2.97
C PRO A 267 -30.38 12.63 -4.19
N GLY A 268 -30.57 11.32 -4.00
CA GLY A 268 -31.06 10.38 -5.02
C GLY A 268 -29.98 9.88 -5.99
N ASP A 269 -28.77 10.45 -5.94
CA ASP A 269 -27.61 10.13 -6.77
C ASP A 269 -26.38 9.73 -5.91
N ILE A 270 -26.62 9.02 -4.80
CA ILE A 270 -25.56 8.55 -3.91
C ILE A 270 -24.78 7.41 -4.59
N ALA A 271 -23.49 7.61 -4.83
CA ALA A 271 -22.63 6.58 -5.40
C ALA A 271 -22.12 5.61 -4.32
N LEU A 272 -22.11 4.32 -4.62
CA LEU A 272 -21.49 3.26 -3.79
C LEU A 272 -20.04 3.00 -4.20
N SER A 273 -19.72 3.20 -5.48
CA SER A 273 -18.35 3.18 -5.96
C SER A 273 -18.17 4.03 -7.21
N VAL A 274 -17.01 4.67 -7.32
CA VAL A 274 -16.67 5.57 -8.42
C VAL A 274 -15.28 5.23 -8.92
N ARG A 275 -15.14 5.10 -10.23
CA ARG A 275 -13.85 4.93 -10.92
C ARG A 275 -13.53 6.19 -11.69
N ILE A 276 -12.27 6.61 -11.63
CA ILE A 276 -11.77 7.76 -12.38
C ILE A 276 -10.52 7.32 -13.12
N ASP A 277 -10.52 7.51 -14.44
CA ASP A 277 -9.42 7.16 -15.33
C ASP A 277 -8.78 8.42 -15.93
N TYR A 278 -7.45 8.42 -16.01
CA TYR A 278 -6.59 9.48 -16.54
C TYR A 278 -5.80 8.96 -17.74
N PRO A 279 -6.34 9.08 -18.95
CA PRO A 279 -5.70 8.54 -20.15
C PRO A 279 -4.50 9.38 -20.62
N GLY A 280 -3.72 8.83 -21.55
CA GLY A 280 -2.71 9.61 -22.30
C GLY A 280 -1.38 9.84 -21.58
N ILE A 281 -1.13 9.14 -20.46
CA ILE A 281 0.13 9.24 -19.71
C ILE A 281 1.22 8.47 -20.45
N THR A 282 2.41 9.05 -20.59
CA THR A 282 3.54 8.40 -21.29
C THR A 282 4.57 7.88 -20.30
N THR A 283 4.82 6.57 -20.30
CA THR A 283 5.84 5.91 -19.45
C THR A 283 6.83 5.11 -20.31
N MET A 284 7.97 4.73 -19.74
CA MET A 284 9.00 3.97 -20.47
C MET A 284 8.98 2.51 -20.08
N ASP A 285 8.82 1.61 -21.06
CA ASP A 285 8.75 0.19 -20.78
C ASP A 285 9.13 -0.71 -21.98
N LYS A 286 9.17 -2.03 -21.76
CA LYS A 286 9.44 -3.03 -22.80
C LYS A 286 8.26 -3.13 -23.76
N LEU A 287 8.50 -2.90 -25.04
CA LEU A 287 7.47 -2.92 -26.08
C LEU A 287 7.35 -4.26 -26.83
N ARG A 288 6.21 -4.48 -27.48
CA ARG A 288 5.89 -5.69 -28.25
C ARG A 288 6.54 -5.70 -29.65
N GLY A 289 7.73 -6.30 -29.76
CA GLY A 289 8.41 -6.59 -31.05
C GLY A 289 9.16 -5.37 -31.62
N THR A 290 10.37 -5.51 -32.19
CA THR A 290 10.76 -6.53 -33.17
C THR A 290 12.20 -7.05 -32.97
N GLY A 291 12.33 -8.32 -32.54
CA GLY A 291 13.53 -9.14 -32.75
C GLY A 291 14.61 -9.08 -31.66
N SER A 292 14.65 -10.05 -30.75
CA SER A 292 15.79 -10.45 -29.89
C SER A 292 16.48 -9.38 -29.00
N SER A 293 16.18 -8.10 -29.15
CA SER A 293 16.63 -7.01 -28.30
C SER A 293 15.47 -6.53 -27.44
N ASN A 294 15.71 -6.45 -26.12
CA ASN A 294 14.85 -5.79 -25.15
C ASN A 294 14.77 -4.30 -25.49
N GLU A 295 13.92 -3.90 -26.44
CA GLU A 295 13.74 -2.50 -26.79
C GLU A 295 12.78 -1.87 -25.78
N TYR A 296 13.33 -0.96 -24.98
CA TYR A 296 12.57 -0.08 -24.11
C TYR A 296 12.11 1.13 -24.93
N GLY A 297 10.84 1.48 -24.83
CA GLY A 297 10.27 2.62 -25.54
C GLY A 297 9.12 3.26 -24.76
N GLU A 298 8.56 4.31 -25.35
CA GLU A 298 7.42 5.03 -24.78
C GLU A 298 6.14 4.19 -24.93
N LEU A 299 5.41 4.08 -23.83
CA LEU A 299 4.16 3.36 -23.67
C LEU A 299 3.11 4.36 -23.19
N SER A 300 1.97 4.44 -23.89
CA SER A 300 0.82 5.18 -23.38
C SER A 300 0.06 4.31 -22.39
N VAL A 301 -0.15 4.82 -21.18
CA VAL A 301 -0.83 4.15 -20.07
C VAL A 301 -1.94 5.07 -19.54
N THR A 302 -2.86 4.50 -18.78
CA THR A 302 -3.98 5.20 -18.16
C THR A 302 -3.84 5.10 -16.65
N GLY A 303 -3.76 6.20 -15.92
CA GLY A 303 -3.86 6.14 -14.46
C GLY A 303 -5.30 5.86 -14.04
N SER A 304 -5.53 5.07 -12.99
CA SER A 304 -6.90 4.80 -12.53
C SER A 304 -7.00 4.80 -11.03
N ILE A 305 -8.08 5.37 -10.50
CA ILE A 305 -8.42 5.30 -9.09
C ILE A 305 -9.87 4.87 -8.90
N VAL A 306 -10.13 3.97 -7.97
CA VAL A 306 -11.48 3.53 -7.60
C VAL A 306 -11.74 3.78 -6.14
N PHE A 307 -12.88 4.38 -5.84
CA PHE A 307 -13.37 4.65 -4.49
C PHE A 307 -14.56 3.75 -4.17
N PHE A 308 -14.56 3.14 -2.99
CA PHE A 308 -15.67 2.35 -2.44
C PHE A 308 -16.18 3.03 -1.17
N ALA A 309 -17.50 3.17 -1.07
CA ALA A 309 -18.23 3.78 0.04
C ALA A 309 -18.15 3.02 1.38
N ASP A 310 -17.45 1.88 1.41
CA ASP A 310 -17.33 0.97 2.54
C ASP A 310 -16.03 0.15 2.39
N ASP A 311 -15.32 -0.04 3.50
CA ASP A 311 -14.15 -0.88 3.61
C ASP A 311 -14.47 -2.36 3.82
N GLU A 312 -15.64 -2.70 4.38
CA GLU A 312 -16.05 -4.10 4.59
C GLU A 312 -16.24 -4.87 3.29
N VAL A 313 -16.35 -4.19 2.15
CA VAL A 313 -16.35 -4.81 0.81
C VAL A 313 -15.15 -5.77 0.61
N PHE A 314 -14.02 -5.47 1.26
CA PHE A 314 -12.78 -6.25 1.19
C PHE A 314 -12.59 -7.21 2.37
N ALA A 315 -13.50 -7.20 3.35
CA ALA A 315 -13.40 -8.06 4.53
C ALA A 315 -13.52 -9.54 4.16
N ASN A 316 -12.78 -10.40 4.88
CA ASN A 316 -12.78 -11.84 4.70
C ASN A 316 -14.20 -12.42 4.67
N GLN A 317 -15.10 -11.94 5.52
CA GLN A 317 -16.49 -12.40 5.61
C GLN A 317 -17.31 -12.18 4.32
N TYR A 318 -16.98 -11.20 3.49
CA TYR A 318 -17.65 -10.97 2.20
C TYR A 318 -16.83 -11.45 1.00
N TRP A 319 -15.59 -11.91 1.23
CA TRP A 319 -14.64 -12.14 0.15
C TRP A 319 -15.02 -13.33 -0.72
N THR A 320 -15.31 -14.49 -0.10
CA THR A 320 -15.70 -15.73 -0.79
C THR A 320 -17.03 -16.22 -0.27
N LEU A 321 -17.73 -17.04 -1.07
CA LEU A 321 -18.98 -17.64 -0.64
C LEU A 321 -18.83 -18.50 0.62
N GLU A 322 -17.72 -19.21 0.78
CA GLU A 322 -17.46 -20.04 1.97
C GLU A 322 -17.43 -19.18 3.24
N ARG A 323 -16.66 -18.08 3.21
CA ARG A 323 -16.58 -17.11 4.32
C ARG A 323 -17.91 -16.42 4.58
N ALA A 324 -18.63 -16.10 3.51
CA ALA A 324 -19.95 -15.47 3.59
C ALA A 324 -20.95 -16.39 4.30
N GLN A 325 -20.94 -17.68 3.99
CA GLN A 325 -21.80 -18.67 4.65
C GLN A 325 -21.44 -18.84 6.13
N GLU A 326 -20.16 -18.77 6.50
CA GLU A 326 -19.74 -18.74 7.92
C GLU A 326 -20.31 -17.52 8.67
N ALA A 327 -20.48 -16.39 7.97
CA ALA A 327 -21.07 -15.16 8.49
C ALA A 327 -22.60 -15.11 8.36
N GLY A 328 -23.25 -16.18 7.93
CA GLY A 328 -24.71 -16.26 7.80
C GLY A 328 -25.28 -15.66 6.51
N LEU A 329 -24.45 -15.40 5.50
CA LEU A 329 -24.84 -14.85 4.20
C LEU A 329 -25.08 -15.96 3.18
N ASP A 330 -25.97 -15.72 2.22
CA ASP A 330 -26.28 -16.65 1.12
C ASP A 330 -25.87 -16.05 -0.24
N ALA A 331 -25.53 -16.92 -1.18
CA ALA A 331 -25.30 -16.59 -2.59
C ALA A 331 -26.56 -16.07 -3.29
N ASN A 332 -27.74 -16.46 -2.80
CA ASN A 332 -29.01 -16.06 -3.36
C ASN A 332 -29.69 -15.04 -2.46
N CYS A 333 -30.29 -14.02 -3.07
CA CYS A 333 -31.27 -13.19 -2.40
C CYS A 333 -32.67 -13.79 -2.51
N ALA A 334 -33.53 -13.46 -1.55
CA ALA A 334 -34.93 -13.77 -1.57
C ALA A 334 -35.77 -12.49 -1.40
N GLY A 335 -36.98 -12.47 -1.96
CA GLY A 335 -37.96 -11.43 -1.70
C GLY A 335 -37.86 -10.19 -2.61
N ALA A 336 -38.42 -9.08 -2.12
CA ALA A 336 -38.62 -7.86 -2.91
C ALA A 336 -37.31 -7.07 -3.12
N THR A 337 -36.30 -7.24 -2.27
CA THR A 337 -35.04 -6.48 -2.33
C THR A 337 -33.92 -7.28 -2.97
N CYS A 338 -34.25 -8.22 -3.85
CA CYS A 338 -33.29 -9.14 -4.44
C CYS A 338 -32.73 -8.61 -5.75
N TRP A 339 -31.40 -8.50 -5.87
CA TRP A 339 -30.72 -8.06 -7.09
C TRP A 339 -31.01 -8.95 -8.31
N GLN A 340 -31.35 -10.23 -8.11
CA GLN A 340 -31.76 -11.14 -9.21
C GLN A 340 -33.07 -10.71 -9.89
N ARG A 341 -33.78 -9.70 -9.35
CA ARG A 341 -34.91 -9.06 -10.01
C ARG A 341 -34.46 -8.01 -11.03
N ASP A 342 -33.32 -7.39 -10.79
CA ASP A 342 -32.81 -6.25 -11.56
C ASP A 342 -31.84 -6.70 -12.66
N ILE A 343 -31.24 -7.88 -12.53
CA ILE A 343 -30.39 -8.50 -13.54
C ILE A 343 -30.82 -9.92 -13.88
N SER A 344 -30.62 -10.29 -15.14
CA SER A 344 -30.75 -11.65 -15.64
C SER A 344 -29.37 -12.30 -15.73
N GLY A 345 -29.19 -13.42 -15.02
CA GLY A 345 -27.87 -14.00 -14.79
C GLY A 345 -27.06 -13.23 -13.75
N GLY A 346 -25.82 -13.68 -13.48
CA GLY A 346 -24.97 -13.10 -12.44
C GLY A 346 -25.35 -13.58 -11.02
N THR A 347 -24.58 -14.51 -10.49
CA THR A 347 -24.71 -14.96 -9.09
C THR A 347 -23.66 -14.27 -8.24
N TRP A 348 -24.01 -13.90 -7.01
CA TRP A 348 -23.02 -13.49 -6.04
C TRP A 348 -22.34 -14.73 -5.45
N SER A 349 -21.02 -14.74 -5.38
CA SER A 349 -20.24 -15.85 -4.80
C SER A 349 -19.09 -15.32 -3.93
N GLY A 350 -19.33 -14.15 -3.34
CA GLY A 350 -18.32 -13.32 -2.70
C GLY A 350 -17.92 -12.13 -3.57
N ASN A 351 -17.44 -11.07 -2.92
CA ASN A 351 -16.97 -9.85 -3.56
C ASN A 351 -15.67 -10.07 -4.36
N TYR A 352 -14.94 -11.18 -4.11
CA TYR A 352 -13.73 -11.57 -4.86
C TYR A 352 -13.93 -11.51 -6.38
N GLU A 353 -15.04 -12.06 -6.90
CA GLU A 353 -15.25 -12.20 -8.34
C GLU A 353 -15.30 -10.84 -9.05
N TYR A 354 -15.95 -9.87 -8.40
CA TYR A 354 -15.99 -8.49 -8.89
C TYR A 354 -14.62 -7.80 -8.73
N VAL A 355 -14.06 -7.81 -7.52
CA VAL A 355 -12.83 -7.06 -7.20
C VAL A 355 -11.64 -7.54 -8.05
N HIS A 356 -11.48 -8.84 -8.25
CA HIS A 356 -10.37 -9.34 -9.06
C HIS A 356 -10.52 -8.98 -10.54
N THR A 357 -11.76 -8.97 -11.06
CA THR A 357 -12.05 -8.59 -12.45
C THR A 357 -11.81 -7.09 -12.64
N LEU A 358 -12.22 -6.27 -11.67
CA LEU A 358 -11.93 -4.84 -11.64
C LEU A 358 -10.42 -4.58 -11.62
N ILE A 359 -9.67 -5.26 -10.73
CA ILE A 359 -8.20 -5.14 -10.69
C ILE A 359 -7.59 -5.56 -12.01
N TRP A 360 -8.11 -6.63 -12.63
CA TRP A 360 -7.63 -7.06 -13.93
C TRP A 360 -7.86 -6.00 -15.01
N ASP A 361 -9.04 -5.40 -15.07
CA ASP A 361 -9.37 -4.36 -16.04
C ASP A 361 -8.53 -3.10 -15.82
N MET A 362 -8.38 -2.67 -14.56
CA MET A 362 -7.50 -1.57 -14.19
C MET A 362 -6.05 -1.86 -14.57
N MET A 363 -5.54 -3.07 -14.34
CA MET A 363 -4.11 -3.38 -14.48
C MET A 363 -3.62 -3.59 -15.94
N GLU A 364 -4.28 -2.97 -16.91
CA GLU A 364 -3.81 -2.78 -18.31
C GLU A 364 -3.28 -4.06 -18.98
N PHE A 365 -3.95 -5.18 -18.79
CA PHE A 365 -3.57 -6.42 -19.49
C PHE A 365 -3.86 -6.38 -21.00
N ASP A 366 -4.55 -5.34 -21.49
CA ASP A 366 -4.86 -5.10 -22.90
C ASP A 366 -3.99 -4.00 -23.54
N ASN A 367 -2.95 -3.52 -22.86
CA ASN A 367 -2.01 -2.60 -23.48
C ASN A 367 -1.20 -3.35 -24.56
N GLY A 368 -1.69 -3.31 -25.80
CA GLY A 368 -1.19 -4.09 -26.93
C GLY A 368 0.28 -3.83 -27.26
N ASP A 369 0.78 -2.67 -26.82
CA ASP A 369 2.16 -2.23 -26.99
C ASP A 369 3.09 -2.79 -25.92
N LEU A 370 2.58 -3.27 -24.78
CA LEU A 370 3.39 -3.90 -23.74
C LEU A 370 3.95 -5.25 -24.21
N ALA A 371 5.23 -5.50 -23.92
CA ALA A 371 5.88 -6.75 -24.28
C ALA A 371 5.14 -7.96 -23.69
N GLN A 372 4.90 -8.97 -24.53
CA GLN A 372 4.19 -10.19 -24.13
C GLN A 372 4.82 -10.87 -22.91
N SER A 373 6.16 -10.83 -22.76
CA SER A 373 6.86 -11.38 -21.59
C SER A 373 6.46 -10.75 -20.26
N VAL A 374 5.99 -9.51 -20.31
CA VAL A 374 5.49 -8.77 -19.15
C VAL A 374 4.01 -9.05 -18.99
N ALA A 375 3.22 -8.76 -20.04
CA ALA A 375 1.77 -8.83 -20.02
C ALA A 375 1.23 -10.22 -19.63
N THR A 376 1.92 -11.30 -19.99
CA THR A 376 1.47 -12.66 -19.64
C THR A 376 1.79 -13.07 -18.19
N GLY A 377 2.70 -12.38 -17.52
CA GLY A 377 3.16 -12.74 -16.18
C GLY A 377 2.60 -11.80 -15.12
N ARG A 378 1.56 -12.23 -14.40
CA ARG A 378 0.98 -11.46 -13.26
C ARG A 378 2.00 -11.10 -12.18
N GLY A 379 3.05 -11.91 -12.00
CA GLY A 379 4.14 -11.60 -11.08
C GLY A 379 4.98 -10.36 -11.45
N ASN A 380 4.85 -9.81 -12.66
CA ASN A 380 5.48 -8.55 -13.04
C ASN A 380 4.71 -7.31 -12.57
N PHE A 381 3.53 -7.50 -11.99
CA PHE A 381 2.67 -6.46 -11.47
C PHE A 381 2.66 -6.51 -9.95
N HIS A 382 2.61 -5.34 -9.34
CA HIS A 382 2.73 -5.18 -7.90
C HIS A 382 1.41 -4.72 -7.31
N ILE A 383 1.01 -5.32 -6.18
CA ILE A 383 -0.11 -4.86 -5.37
C ILE A 383 0.43 -4.54 -3.99
N VAL A 384 0.28 -3.29 -3.56
CA VAL A 384 0.83 -2.78 -2.31
C VAL A 384 -0.30 -2.34 -1.40
N PHE A 385 -0.38 -2.91 -0.20
CA PHE A 385 -1.33 -2.47 0.83
C PHE A 385 -0.74 -1.33 1.67
N ASP A 386 -1.51 -0.26 1.86
CA ASP A 386 -1.17 0.80 2.81
C ASP A 386 -1.52 0.39 4.24
N GLU A 387 -0.51 -0.10 4.96
CA GLU A 387 -0.61 -0.47 6.38
C GLU A 387 -0.21 0.70 7.31
N SER A 388 0.11 1.88 6.77
CA SER A 388 0.55 3.03 7.57
C SER A 388 -0.56 3.66 8.43
N ARG A 389 -1.82 3.40 8.03
CA ARG A 389 -3.02 4.02 8.60
C ARG A 389 -3.66 3.22 9.71
N HIS A 390 -3.51 1.89 9.70
CA HIS A 390 -4.01 1.04 10.77
C HIS A 390 -3.27 1.34 12.07
N VAL A 391 -3.99 1.51 13.18
CA VAL A 391 -3.40 1.93 14.45
C VAL A 391 -2.54 0.81 15.02
N THR A 392 -1.22 0.92 14.81
CA THR A 392 -0.28 0.43 15.83
C THR A 392 -0.44 1.32 17.07
N GLY A 393 -0.45 0.72 18.26
CA GLY A 393 -0.99 1.34 19.49
C GLY A 393 -0.68 2.82 19.74
N VAL A 394 -1.60 3.54 20.40
CA VAL A 394 -1.64 5.01 20.63
C VAL A 394 -0.29 5.62 21.09
N ALA A 395 0.55 4.84 21.77
CA ALA A 395 1.88 5.28 22.21
C ALA A 395 2.99 5.20 21.15
N SER A 396 2.81 4.43 20.06
CA SER A 396 3.73 4.31 18.91
C SER A 396 3.43 5.32 17.79
N GLN A 397 2.25 5.94 17.81
CA GLN A 397 1.84 7.04 16.93
C GLN A 397 2.93 8.11 16.73
N PRO A 398 3.50 8.71 17.80
CA PRO A 398 4.52 9.73 17.62
C PRO A 398 5.80 9.19 16.96
N PHE A 399 6.11 7.90 17.10
CA PHE A 399 7.27 7.29 16.44
C PHE A 399 7.02 7.09 14.94
N ILE A 400 5.87 6.52 14.56
CA ILE A 400 5.51 6.34 13.14
C ILE A 400 5.37 7.70 12.45
N GLU A 401 4.72 8.66 13.10
CA GLU A 401 4.58 10.02 12.58
C GLU A 401 5.93 10.71 12.42
N THR A 402 6.85 10.53 13.37
CA THR A 402 8.23 11.06 13.26
C THR A 402 9.00 10.40 12.12
N ILE A 403 8.92 9.06 11.99
CA ILE A 403 9.56 8.35 10.89
C ILE A 403 8.97 8.84 9.57
N SER A 404 7.65 8.83 9.40
CA SER A 404 6.94 9.32 8.21
C SER A 404 7.32 10.77 7.87
N THR A 405 7.46 11.65 8.87
CA THR A 405 7.88 13.04 8.65
C THR A 405 9.34 13.16 8.21
N ILE A 406 10.26 12.46 8.88
CA ILE A 406 11.68 12.44 8.48
C ILE A 406 11.81 11.92 7.05
N VAL A 407 11.05 10.89 6.76
CA VAL A 407 10.95 10.22 5.48
C VAL A 407 10.41 11.15 4.38
N LEU A 408 9.30 11.84 4.63
CA LEU A 408 8.73 12.87 3.76
C LEU A 408 9.79 13.91 3.40
N LEU A 409 10.52 14.41 4.40
CA LEU A 409 11.61 15.37 4.21
C LEU A 409 12.78 14.81 3.38
N THR A 410 12.99 13.48 3.36
CA THR A 410 14.02 12.85 2.50
C THR A 410 13.53 12.46 1.11
N SER A 411 12.21 12.37 0.90
CA SER A 411 11.59 11.99 -0.38
C SER A 411 11.48 13.16 -1.35
N ASP A 412 11.20 14.37 -0.86
CA ASP A 412 11.17 15.57 -1.68
C ASP A 412 12.58 15.87 -2.22
N ASN A 413 12.69 16.06 -3.54
CA ASN A 413 13.97 16.20 -4.22
C ASN A 413 14.76 17.42 -3.71
N PHE A 414 14.10 18.55 -3.42
CA PHE A 414 14.73 19.75 -2.89
C PHE A 414 15.17 19.57 -1.42
N LEU A 415 14.29 19.06 -0.57
CA LEU A 415 14.58 18.83 0.85
C LEU A 415 15.64 17.74 1.06
N LYS A 416 15.66 16.70 0.23
CA LYS A 416 16.73 15.68 0.17
C LYS A 416 18.10 16.31 -0.02
N TRP A 417 18.23 17.19 -1.01
CA TRP A 417 19.48 17.93 -1.24
C TRP A 417 19.83 18.85 -0.08
N LEU A 418 18.84 19.49 0.54
CA LEU A 418 19.03 20.36 1.70
C LEU A 418 19.53 19.58 2.93
N ILE A 419 19.00 18.38 3.20
CA ILE A 419 19.44 17.49 4.28
C ILE A 419 20.87 17.00 4.00
N ILE A 420 21.15 16.52 2.78
CA ILE A 420 22.50 16.07 2.39
C ILE A 420 23.51 17.21 2.53
N LEU A 421 23.14 18.43 2.13
CA LEU A 421 24.00 19.61 2.25
C LEU A 421 24.25 19.97 3.71
N ASN A 422 23.22 19.97 4.57
CA ASN A 422 23.37 20.24 6.00
C ASN A 422 24.21 19.16 6.72
N LEU A 423 23.98 17.88 6.43
CA LEU A 423 24.82 16.78 6.94
C LEU A 423 26.26 16.90 6.45
N GLY A 424 26.45 17.25 5.18
CA GLY A 424 27.77 17.54 4.61
C GLY A 424 28.46 18.71 5.32
N LEU A 425 27.71 19.77 5.64
CA LEU A 425 28.23 20.94 6.34
C LEU A 425 28.57 20.62 7.81
N LEU A 426 27.74 19.85 8.50
CA LEU A 426 28.03 19.34 9.85
C LEU A 426 29.24 18.39 9.85
N LEU A 427 29.39 17.56 8.82
CA LEU A 427 30.58 16.72 8.63
C LEU A 427 31.83 17.60 8.44
N LEU A 428 31.76 18.64 7.61
CA LEU A 428 32.87 19.57 7.40
C LEU A 428 33.25 20.33 8.68
N VAL A 429 32.26 20.82 9.43
CA VAL A 429 32.46 21.49 10.72
C VAL A 429 33.05 20.51 11.74
N SER A 430 32.55 19.28 11.83
CA SER A 430 33.11 18.27 12.74
C SER A 430 34.57 17.95 12.37
N ILE A 431 34.90 17.75 11.09
CA ILE A 431 36.29 17.58 10.63
C ILE A 431 37.17 18.80 10.97
N MET A 432 36.60 20.01 10.95
CA MET A 432 37.33 21.24 11.30
C MET A 432 37.56 21.37 12.82
N VAL A 433 36.60 20.95 13.64
CA VAL A 433 36.63 21.08 15.11
C VAL A 433 37.45 19.97 15.77
N VAL A 434 37.63 18.80 15.15
CA VAL A 434 38.47 17.72 15.73
C VAL A 434 39.93 18.19 15.83
N PRO A 435 40.49 18.29 17.07
CA PRO A 435 41.84 18.82 17.28
C PRO A 435 42.95 17.83 16.89
N GLU A 436 42.66 16.53 16.85
CA GLU A 436 43.63 15.48 16.53
C GLU A 436 43.48 14.91 15.11
N LYS A 437 43.78 15.73 14.11
CA LYS A 437 43.79 15.33 12.68
C LYS A 437 44.81 14.22 12.36
N ALA A 438 45.71 13.88 13.30
CA ALA A 438 46.81 12.94 13.09
C ALA A 438 46.43 11.45 13.18
N ASN A 439 45.43 11.07 13.98
CA ASN A 439 45.03 9.66 14.15
C ASN A 439 44.12 9.13 13.03
N TRP A 440 43.46 10.02 12.30
CA TRP A 440 42.53 9.69 11.21
C TRP A 440 43.23 9.61 9.84
N ARG A 441 44.47 10.08 9.78
CA ARG A 441 45.32 9.89 8.62
C ARG A 441 45.96 8.53 8.77
N HIS A 442 45.56 7.55 7.97
CA HIS A 442 46.43 6.40 7.70
C HIS A 442 47.70 6.93 7.02
N VAL A 443 48.66 7.38 7.83
CA VAL A 443 49.99 7.74 7.38
C VAL A 443 50.72 6.43 7.12
N PHE A 444 50.46 5.82 5.97
CA PHE A 444 51.46 4.96 5.36
C PHE A 444 52.56 5.88 4.81
N ASP A 445 53.50 6.23 5.69
CA ASP A 445 54.73 6.92 5.30
C ASP A 445 55.66 5.91 4.62
N LEU A 446 55.53 5.78 3.29
CA LEU A 446 56.42 4.94 2.47
C LEU A 446 57.87 5.46 2.43
N THR A 447 58.14 6.66 2.95
CA THR A 447 59.50 7.23 3.02
C THR A 447 60.15 7.08 4.39
N ARG A 448 59.35 6.77 5.42
CA ARG A 448 59.82 6.54 6.78
C ARG A 448 59.57 5.09 7.16
N PHE A 449 60.32 4.20 6.53
CA PHE A 449 60.61 2.91 7.14
C PHE A 449 61.18 3.19 8.52
N ARG A 450 60.38 2.97 9.58
CA ARG A 450 60.89 2.83 10.95
C ARG A 450 62.01 1.82 10.86
N GLU A 451 63.25 2.27 11.01
CA GLU A 451 64.37 1.34 11.15
C GLU A 451 64.00 0.40 12.29
N ARG A 452 63.94 -0.89 11.97
CA ARG A 452 63.82 -1.95 12.97
C ARG A 452 64.92 -1.68 14.02
N PRO A 453 64.67 -1.77 15.34
CA PRO A 453 65.55 -1.17 16.36
C PRO A 453 66.99 -1.68 16.41
N THR A 454 67.39 -2.65 15.58
CA THR A 454 68.80 -2.92 15.27
C THR A 454 68.93 -3.44 13.83
N LYS A 455 69.66 -2.71 12.97
CA LYS A 455 70.17 -3.27 11.71
C LYS A 455 71.15 -4.38 12.07
N VAL A 456 70.77 -5.61 11.75
CA VAL A 456 71.57 -6.83 11.89
C VAL A 456 72.82 -6.66 11.01
N ASN A 457 74.00 -6.45 11.61
CA ASN A 457 75.27 -6.28 10.87
C ASN A 457 75.51 -7.40 9.84
N SER A 458 75.70 -7.05 8.57
CA SER A 458 75.79 -8.01 7.46
C SER A 458 77.03 -8.90 7.53
N SER A 459 78.10 -8.44 8.19
CA SER A 459 79.32 -9.23 8.41
C SER A 459 79.06 -10.51 9.23
N ASP A 460 78.10 -10.46 10.16
CA ASP A 460 77.83 -11.56 11.10
C ASP A 460 76.68 -12.46 10.61
N TYR A 461 76.20 -12.25 9.38
CA TYR A 461 75.10 -13.03 8.81
C TYR A 461 75.43 -14.53 8.75
N ARG A 462 76.63 -14.86 8.25
CA ARG A 462 77.09 -16.26 8.16
C ARG A 462 77.15 -16.94 9.52
N GLN A 463 77.70 -16.26 10.53
CA GLN A 463 77.78 -16.83 11.88
C GLN A 463 76.40 -17.02 12.52
N ARG A 464 75.45 -16.13 12.26
CA ARG A 464 74.08 -16.24 12.78
C ARG A 464 73.29 -17.37 12.13
N VAL A 465 73.39 -17.52 10.81
CA VAL A 465 72.78 -18.65 10.10
C VAL A 465 73.39 -19.97 10.57
N GLN A 466 74.71 -20.01 10.75
CA GLN A 466 75.40 -21.21 11.24
C GLN A 466 74.99 -21.54 12.69
N LYS A 467 74.90 -20.56 13.59
CA LYS A 467 74.41 -20.75 14.97
C LYS A 467 72.95 -21.17 15.02
N ALA A 468 72.09 -20.59 14.19
CA ALA A 468 70.68 -20.96 14.12
C ALA A 468 70.49 -22.37 13.54
N LEU A 469 71.29 -22.76 12.54
CA LEU A 469 71.30 -24.12 11.99
C LEU A 469 71.79 -25.12 13.04
N PHE A 470 72.89 -24.84 13.73
CA PHE A 470 73.38 -25.73 14.79
C PHE A 470 72.45 -25.83 15.98
N ALA A 471 71.78 -24.73 16.37
CA ALA A 471 70.74 -24.77 17.40
C ALA A 471 69.55 -25.61 16.94
N LYS A 472 69.11 -25.46 15.68
CA LYS A 472 68.01 -26.26 15.13
C LYS A 472 68.37 -27.74 15.05
N VAL A 473 69.58 -28.09 14.60
CA VAL A 473 70.08 -29.48 14.60
C VAL A 473 70.17 -30.02 16.02
N ARG A 474 70.67 -29.23 16.98
CA ARG A 474 70.77 -29.64 18.38
C ARG A 474 69.40 -29.92 19.01
N VAL A 475 68.40 -29.09 18.70
CA VAL A 475 67.01 -29.27 19.16
C VAL A 475 66.33 -30.43 18.43
N PHE A 476 66.60 -30.62 17.15
CA PHE A 476 65.94 -31.66 16.35
C PHE A 476 66.48 -33.07 16.65
N TYR A 477 67.75 -33.19 17.02
CA TYR A 477 68.37 -34.46 17.42
C TYR A 477 68.51 -34.61 18.95
N ASP A 478 67.91 -33.68 19.72
CA ASP A 478 67.94 -33.61 21.19
C ASP A 478 69.34 -33.90 21.81
N LEU A 479 70.37 -33.26 21.24
CA LEU A 479 71.77 -33.40 21.68
C LEU A 479 72.09 -32.48 22.87
N THR A 480 71.10 -32.22 23.72
CA THR A 480 71.21 -31.41 24.94
C THR A 480 71.43 -32.27 26.19
N ARG A 481 72.26 -33.31 26.06
CA ARG A 481 72.87 -33.98 27.21
C ARG A 481 74.37 -34.13 27.05
#